data_AF-A0A3B0VFI8-F1
#
_entry.id   AF-A0A3B0VFI8-F1
#
_cell.length_a   1.000
_cell.length_b   1.000
_cell.length_c   1.000
_cell.angle_alpha   90.00
_cell.angle_beta   90.00
_cell.angle_gamma   90.00
#
_symmetry.space_group_name_H-M   'P 1'
#
loop_
_entity.id
_entity.type
_entity.pdbx_description
1 polymer ?
#
loop_
_entity_poly.entity_id
_entity_poly.type
_entity_poly.pdbx_seq_one_letter_code
_entity_poly.pdbx_strand_id
1 'polypeptide(L)'
;MNKLKKTTFFLLLMIAVGLFGFLDYHPALMAAPEHSLYNVTDPGWLNGRIKTVQAIIEKTPCSYTLLGWQDEESLYYEADCAGGSQLWQYLVSANRSEKITAVPPELYTEMVPATDITEGVLADIYPRELSTVSRETFIVGDVLPSPNGRFIALISRHVYGPQDVLLLTSP
;
A
#
# COMPACT_ATOMS: atom_id res chain seq x y z
N MET A 1 -20.49 15.42 -40.81
CA MET A 1 -19.56 15.51 -39.66
C MET A 1 -18.15 15.23 -40.16
N ASN A 2 -17.32 16.28 -40.32
CA ASN A 2 -16.09 16.27 -41.12
C ASN A 2 -15.05 15.25 -40.64
N LYS A 3 -14.42 14.52 -41.59
CA LYS A 3 -13.35 13.54 -41.37
C LYS A 3 -12.26 14.06 -40.42
N LEU A 4 -11.92 15.35 -40.51
CA LEU A 4 -10.92 16.03 -39.68
C LEU A 4 -11.29 16.06 -38.18
N LYS A 5 -12.58 16.23 -37.84
CA LYS A 5 -13.02 16.24 -36.43
C LYS A 5 -12.96 14.84 -35.80
N LYS A 6 -13.19 13.78 -36.60
CA LYS A 6 -13.08 12.39 -36.13
C LYS A 6 -11.63 12.00 -35.84
N THR A 7 -10.67 12.43 -36.65
CA THR A 7 -9.25 12.10 -36.44
C THR A 7 -8.69 12.80 -35.20
N THR A 8 -9.02 14.08 -34.99
CA THR A 8 -8.61 14.81 -33.79
C THR A 8 -9.22 14.21 -32.52
N PHE A 9 -10.48 13.79 -32.55
CA PHE A 9 -11.13 13.13 -31.42
C PHE A 9 -10.48 11.80 -31.04
N PHE A 10 -10.18 10.95 -32.03
CA PHE A 10 -9.47 9.68 -31.79
C PHE A 10 -8.05 9.90 -31.27
N LEU A 11 -7.35 10.91 -31.76
CA LEU A 11 -6.00 11.24 -31.28
C LEU A 11 -6.03 11.72 -29.82
N LEU A 12 -6.97 12.60 -29.46
CA LEU A 12 -7.15 13.07 -28.08
C LEU A 12 -7.56 11.94 -27.13
N LEU A 13 -8.42 11.02 -27.59
CA LEU A 13 -8.80 9.84 -26.83
C LEU A 13 -7.59 8.92 -26.59
N MET A 14 -6.76 8.68 -27.61
CA MET A 14 -5.54 7.87 -27.49
C MET A 14 -4.49 8.54 -26.60
N ILE A 15 -4.34 9.86 -26.67
CA ILE A 15 -3.46 10.63 -25.77
C ILE A 15 -3.98 10.56 -24.34
N ALA A 16 -5.29 10.72 -24.12
CA ALA A 16 -5.88 10.59 -22.79
C ALA A 16 -5.65 9.17 -22.23
N VAL A 17 -6.01 8.12 -22.98
CA VAL A 17 -5.80 6.72 -22.58
C VAL A 17 -4.31 6.41 -22.35
N GLY A 18 -3.43 6.96 -23.19
CA GLY A 18 -1.98 6.88 -23.03
C GLY A 18 -1.53 7.53 -21.72
N LEU A 19 -1.89 8.79 -21.49
CA LEU A 19 -1.49 9.55 -20.29
C LEU A 19 -2.02 8.93 -18.98
N PHE A 20 -3.22 8.36 -18.97
CA PHE A 20 -3.76 7.66 -17.79
C PHE A 20 -3.12 6.28 -17.55
N GLY A 21 -2.57 5.65 -18.59
CA GLY A 21 -1.93 4.32 -18.48
C GLY A 21 -0.52 4.29 -17.87
N PHE A 22 0.05 5.45 -17.52
CA PHE A 22 1.41 5.61 -16.98
C PHE A 22 1.47 6.22 -15.57
N LEU A 23 0.33 6.39 -14.89
CA LEU A 23 0.34 6.82 -13.50
C LEU A 23 0.53 5.59 -12.61
N ASP A 24 1.78 5.28 -12.32
CA ASP A 24 2.14 4.25 -11.33
C ASP A 24 1.64 4.71 -9.96
N TYR A 25 0.92 3.81 -9.29
CA TYR A 25 0.39 4.06 -7.95
C TYR A 25 1.53 4.07 -6.93
N HIS A 26 1.56 5.08 -6.08
CA HIS A 26 2.52 5.20 -4.99
C HIS A 26 1.79 5.23 -3.64
N PRO A 27 2.27 4.45 -2.64
CA PRO A 27 1.73 4.51 -1.28
C PRO A 27 2.04 5.87 -0.63
N ALA A 28 1.36 6.18 0.48
CA ALA A 28 1.50 7.48 1.13
C ALA A 28 2.85 7.71 1.83
N LEU A 29 3.59 6.62 2.04
CA LEU A 29 4.91 6.61 2.65
C LEU A 29 5.92 6.03 1.67
N MET A 30 7.14 6.57 1.71
CA MET A 30 8.31 6.03 1.03
C MET A 30 9.38 5.66 2.06
N ALA A 31 10.32 4.79 1.67
CA ALA A 31 11.46 4.47 2.51
C ALA A 31 12.34 5.71 2.73
N ALA A 32 12.84 5.90 3.94
CA ALA A 32 13.95 6.79 4.19
C ALA A 32 15.24 6.24 3.56
N PRO A 33 16.31 7.05 3.41
CA PRO A 33 17.61 6.54 2.99
C PRO A 33 18.03 5.32 3.81
N GLU A 34 18.71 4.36 3.16
CA GLU A 34 19.21 3.11 3.77
C GLU A 34 18.13 2.08 4.18
N HIS A 35 16.86 2.42 4.03
CA HIS A 35 15.74 1.52 4.29
C HIS A 35 15.12 1.04 2.98
N SER A 36 14.42 -0.09 3.05
CA SER A 36 13.56 -0.58 1.98
C SER A 36 12.12 -0.67 2.48
N LEU A 37 11.18 -0.35 1.59
CA LEU A 37 9.74 -0.40 1.89
C LEU A 37 9.05 -1.20 0.80
N TYR A 38 8.41 -2.31 1.18
CA TYR A 38 7.62 -3.14 0.28
C TYR A 38 6.15 -2.79 0.44
N ASN A 39 5.44 -2.66 -0.68
CA ASN A 39 3.99 -2.51 -0.66
C ASN A 39 3.34 -3.91 -0.69
N VAL A 40 2.86 -4.35 0.47
CA VAL A 40 2.23 -5.68 0.66
C VAL A 40 0.90 -5.78 -0.08
N THR A 41 0.22 -4.65 -0.24
CA THR A 41 -1.03 -4.50 -0.97
C THR A 41 -0.82 -4.03 -2.41
N ASP A 42 0.41 -4.15 -2.94
CA ASP A 42 0.70 -3.90 -4.34
C ASP A 42 0.01 -4.97 -5.20
N PRO A 43 -0.91 -4.59 -6.10
CA PRO A 43 -1.54 -5.52 -7.02
C PRO A 43 -0.55 -6.16 -8.02
N GLY A 44 0.69 -5.66 -8.12
CA GLY A 44 1.71 -6.10 -9.08
C GLY A 44 1.54 -5.45 -10.46
N TRP A 45 2.57 -5.55 -11.32
CA TRP A 45 2.70 -4.77 -12.57
C TRP A 45 1.55 -4.97 -13.60
N LEU A 46 0.91 -6.15 -13.63
CA LEU A 46 -0.20 -6.44 -14.57
C LEU A 46 -1.56 -5.93 -14.05
N ASN A 47 -1.70 -5.76 -12.73
CA ASN A 47 -2.96 -5.35 -12.07
C ASN A 47 -2.90 -3.93 -11.48
N GLY A 48 -1.73 -3.28 -11.40
CA GLY A 48 -1.59 -1.87 -10.98
C GLY A 48 -2.43 -0.90 -11.82
N ARG A 49 -2.60 -1.20 -13.12
CA ARG A 49 -3.47 -0.43 -14.03
C ARG A 49 -4.96 -0.55 -13.69
N ILE A 50 -5.38 -1.65 -13.05
CA ILE A 50 -6.75 -1.87 -12.62
C ILE A 50 -7.00 -1.13 -11.29
N LYS A 51 -5.98 -0.99 -10.42
CA LYS A 51 -6.11 -0.27 -9.15
C LYS A 51 -6.12 1.25 -9.32
N THR A 52 -5.49 1.85 -10.33
CA THR A 52 -5.71 3.29 -10.63
C THR A 52 -7.17 3.54 -11.03
N VAL A 53 -7.79 2.58 -11.74
CA VAL A 53 -9.21 2.64 -12.07
C VAL A 53 -10.08 2.27 -10.86
N GLN A 54 -9.72 1.29 -10.03
CA GLN A 54 -10.46 0.94 -8.81
C GLN A 54 -10.31 1.98 -7.70
N ALA A 55 -9.18 2.63 -7.49
CA ALA A 55 -9.05 3.75 -6.56
C ALA A 55 -9.90 4.96 -6.98
N ILE A 56 -10.22 5.06 -8.27
CA ILE A 56 -11.12 6.08 -8.84
C ILE A 56 -12.58 5.60 -8.88
N ILE A 57 -12.85 4.29 -9.01
CA ILE A 57 -14.20 3.69 -9.17
C ILE A 57 -14.76 3.10 -7.87
N GLU A 58 -13.93 2.63 -6.95
CA GLU A 58 -14.34 2.18 -5.63
C GLU A 58 -14.84 3.39 -4.85
N LYS A 59 -16.15 3.52 -4.75
CA LYS A 59 -16.83 4.51 -3.91
C LYS A 59 -16.42 4.42 -2.43
N THR A 60 -15.75 3.35 -2.02
CA THR A 60 -15.29 3.12 -0.65
C THR A 60 -13.95 2.38 -0.70
N PRO A 61 -12.82 3.04 -0.41
CA PRO A 61 -11.52 2.38 -0.40
C PRO A 61 -11.45 1.31 0.69
N CYS A 62 -10.66 0.26 0.47
CA CYS A 62 -10.41 -0.74 1.50
C CYS A 62 -9.70 -0.12 2.72
N SER A 63 -10.08 -0.60 3.90
CA SER A 63 -9.31 -0.45 5.13
C SER A 63 -8.65 -1.77 5.50
N TYR A 64 -7.51 -1.71 6.19
CA TYR A 64 -6.75 -2.89 6.56
C TYR A 64 -6.60 -2.99 8.07
N THR A 65 -6.42 -4.23 8.54
CA THR A 65 -6.08 -4.54 9.94
C THR A 65 -4.92 -5.53 9.94
N LEU A 66 -3.84 -5.21 10.66
CA LEU A 66 -2.75 -6.14 10.89
C LEU A 66 -3.21 -7.17 11.93
N LEU A 67 -3.12 -8.46 11.60
CA LEU A 67 -3.57 -9.55 12.48
C LEU A 67 -2.40 -10.14 13.28
N GLY A 68 -1.21 -10.15 12.71
CA GLY A 68 -0.02 -10.67 13.37
C GLY A 68 0.94 -11.39 12.43
N TRP A 69 2.07 -11.82 12.99
CA TRP A 69 3.05 -12.67 12.31
C TRP A 69 2.93 -14.11 12.80
N GLN A 70 2.86 -15.10 11.91
CA GLN A 70 2.96 -16.50 12.35
C GLN A 70 4.41 -16.89 12.65
N ASP A 71 5.34 -16.35 11.88
CA ASP A 71 6.77 -16.58 11.96
C ASP A 71 7.52 -15.34 11.44
N GLU A 72 8.79 -15.50 11.10
CA GLU A 72 9.65 -14.43 10.59
C GLU A 72 9.34 -14.00 9.15
N GLU A 73 8.53 -14.75 8.40
CA GLU A 73 8.29 -14.54 6.97
C GLU A 73 6.81 -14.38 6.58
N SER A 74 5.88 -14.68 7.50
CA SER A 74 4.44 -14.75 7.21
C SER A 74 3.66 -13.71 8.01
N LEU A 75 3.28 -12.63 7.33
CA LEU A 75 2.42 -11.58 7.88
C LEU A 75 0.96 -11.86 7.52
N TYR A 76 0.06 -11.76 8.49
CA TYR A 76 -1.38 -11.91 8.30
C TYR A 76 -2.08 -10.55 8.46
N TYR A 77 -3.00 -10.26 7.55
CA TYR A 77 -3.81 -9.05 7.59
C TYR A 77 -5.22 -9.29 7.05
N GLU A 78 -6.16 -8.47 7.49
CA GLU A 78 -7.52 -8.41 6.95
C GLU A 78 -7.67 -7.18 6.07
N ALA A 79 -8.37 -7.33 4.95
CA ALA A 79 -8.81 -6.25 4.09
C ALA A 79 -10.33 -6.15 4.17
N ASP A 80 -10.86 -5.04 4.70
CA ASP A 80 -12.28 -4.72 4.70
C ASP A 80 -12.57 -3.73 3.57
N CYS A 81 -13.34 -4.17 2.58
CA CYS A 81 -13.69 -3.42 1.38
C CYS A 81 -15.21 -3.43 1.20
N ALA A 82 -15.75 -2.64 0.27
CA ALA A 82 -17.19 -2.60 0.00
C ALA A 82 -17.84 -3.97 -0.33
N GLY A 83 -17.05 -4.93 -0.83
CA GLY A 83 -17.48 -6.31 -1.13
C GLY A 83 -17.40 -7.28 0.06
N GLY A 84 -17.05 -6.81 1.25
CA GLY A 84 -16.85 -7.59 2.47
C GLY A 84 -15.38 -7.86 2.79
N SER A 85 -15.14 -8.38 3.99
CA SER A 85 -13.80 -8.64 4.50
C SER A 85 -13.14 -9.89 3.90
N GLN A 86 -11.84 -9.81 3.71
CA GLN A 86 -11.01 -10.88 3.19
C GLN A 86 -9.73 -11.02 4.01
N LEU A 87 -9.36 -12.27 4.30
CA LEU A 87 -8.12 -12.61 4.99
C LEU A 87 -7.00 -12.84 3.98
N TRP A 88 -5.81 -12.34 4.32
CA TRP A 88 -4.63 -12.42 3.49
C TRP A 88 -3.40 -12.84 4.32
N GLN A 89 -2.50 -13.54 3.65
CA GLN A 89 -1.15 -13.83 4.11
C GLN A 89 -0.17 -13.19 3.13
N TYR A 90 0.78 -12.42 3.62
CA TYR A 90 1.93 -11.96 2.86
C TYR A 90 3.15 -12.81 3.19
N LEU A 91 3.76 -13.36 2.14
CA LEU A 91 4.96 -14.16 2.22
C LEU A 91 6.16 -13.31 1.81
N VAL A 92 7.04 -13.01 2.76
CA VAL A 92 8.23 -12.17 2.56
C VAL A 92 9.14 -12.77 1.48
N SER A 93 9.43 -14.07 1.57
CA SER A 93 10.33 -14.76 0.64
C SER A 93 9.82 -14.79 -0.81
N ALA A 94 8.50 -14.79 -1.00
CA ALA A 94 7.86 -14.74 -2.32
C ALA A 94 7.50 -13.32 -2.77
N ASN A 95 7.62 -12.32 -1.88
CA ASN A 95 7.17 -10.95 -2.06
C ASN A 95 5.76 -10.86 -2.67
N ARG A 96 4.80 -11.58 -2.08
CA ARG A 96 3.41 -11.59 -2.57
C ARG A 96 2.40 -11.88 -1.47
N SER A 97 1.18 -11.39 -1.68
CA SER A 97 0.02 -11.68 -0.85
C SER A 97 -0.86 -12.77 -1.46
N GLU A 98 -1.34 -13.67 -0.61
CA GLU A 98 -2.22 -14.78 -0.96
C GLU A 98 -3.49 -14.72 -0.10
N LYS A 99 -4.64 -14.97 -0.73
CA LYS A 99 -5.92 -15.00 -0.02
C LYS A 99 -6.05 -16.32 0.72
N ILE A 100 -6.45 -16.26 1.98
CA ILE A 100 -6.63 -17.42 2.86
C ILE A 100 -8.07 -17.50 3.37
N THR A 101 -8.43 -18.64 3.96
CA THR A 101 -9.77 -18.86 4.52
C THR A 101 -9.81 -18.83 6.05
N ALA A 102 -8.65 -18.96 6.71
CA ALA A 102 -8.55 -18.97 8.16
C ALA A 102 -7.18 -18.46 8.60
N VAL A 103 -7.16 -17.77 9.74
CA VAL A 103 -5.95 -17.27 10.38
C VAL A 103 -5.37 -18.37 11.29
N PRO A 104 -4.05 -18.57 11.34
CA PRO A 104 -3.42 -19.46 12.31
C PRO A 104 -3.78 -19.06 13.76
N PRO A 105 -3.90 -20.03 14.70
CA PRO A 105 -4.31 -19.73 16.08
C PRO A 105 -3.26 -18.98 16.90
N GLU A 106 -1.99 -19.08 16.51
CA GLU A 106 -0.86 -18.47 17.20
C GLU A 106 -0.20 -17.46 16.27
N LEU A 107 -0.36 -16.18 16.61
CA LEU A 107 0.31 -15.08 15.94
C LEU A 107 1.05 -14.23 16.97
N TYR A 108 2.20 -13.71 16.57
CA TYR A 108 2.89 -12.62 17.23
C TYR A 108 2.21 -11.30 16.89
N THR A 109 1.70 -10.62 17.91
CA THR A 109 0.84 -9.42 17.77
C THR A 109 1.33 -8.24 18.59
N GLU A 110 2.59 -8.25 19.04
CA GLU A 110 3.13 -7.16 19.85
C GLU A 110 3.31 -5.92 18.99
N MET A 111 2.45 -4.93 19.22
CA MET A 111 2.49 -3.65 18.54
C MET A 111 3.43 -2.69 19.27
N VAL A 112 4.13 -1.84 18.52
CA VAL A 112 4.95 -0.76 19.07
C VAL A 112 4.47 0.59 18.54
N PRO A 113 4.65 1.69 19.28
CA PRO A 113 4.25 3.02 18.83
C PRO A 113 4.86 3.36 17.46
N ALA A 114 4.04 3.95 16.58
CA ALA A 114 4.52 4.37 15.26
C ALA A 114 5.69 5.37 15.30
N THR A 115 5.82 6.12 16.39
CA THR A 115 6.93 7.06 16.63
C THR A 115 8.30 6.38 16.54
N ASP A 116 8.37 5.09 16.90
CA ASP A 116 9.62 4.34 17.02
C ASP A 116 10.21 3.94 15.66
N ILE A 117 9.44 4.12 14.57
CA ILE A 117 9.86 3.75 13.21
C ILE A 117 9.90 4.94 12.25
N THR A 118 9.60 6.13 12.75
CA THR A 118 9.47 7.33 11.91
C THR A 118 10.75 7.61 11.12
N GLU A 119 11.92 7.33 11.69
CA GLU A 119 13.21 7.52 11.00
C GLU A 119 13.36 6.69 9.73
N GLY A 120 12.70 5.53 9.63
CA GLY A 120 12.77 4.64 8.46
C GLY A 120 11.82 5.00 7.32
N VAL A 121 10.92 5.98 7.51
CA VAL A 121 9.93 6.38 6.51
C VAL A 121 9.85 7.89 6.30
N LEU A 122 9.38 8.28 5.12
CA LEU A 122 9.09 9.66 4.73
C LEU A 122 7.69 9.75 4.13
N ALA A 123 6.97 10.85 4.32
CA ALA A 123 5.71 11.06 3.61
C ALA A 123 5.94 11.41 2.13
N ASP A 124 5.14 10.80 1.24
CA ASP A 124 5.13 11.14 -0.19
C ASP A 124 4.31 12.40 -0.47
N ILE A 125 4.86 13.54 -0.06
CA ILE A 125 4.24 14.86 -0.23
C ILE A 125 5.21 15.87 -0.81
N TYR A 126 4.64 16.86 -1.51
CA TYR A 126 5.34 18.06 -1.93
C TYR A 126 4.83 19.27 -1.12
N PRO A 127 5.71 20.17 -0.67
CA PRO A 127 7.16 20.19 -0.88
C PRO A 127 7.92 19.24 0.07
N ARG A 128 9.10 18.75 -0.35
CA ARG A 128 9.81 17.61 0.30
C ARG A 128 10.23 17.92 1.74
N GLU A 129 10.42 19.19 2.09
CA GLU A 129 10.77 19.65 3.43
C GLU A 129 9.71 19.27 4.47
N LEU A 130 8.46 19.03 4.04
CA LEU A 130 7.38 18.59 4.92
C LEU A 130 7.34 17.07 5.11
N SER A 131 8.04 16.29 4.28
CA SER A 131 7.96 14.82 4.29
C SER A 131 8.27 14.20 5.66
N THR A 132 9.31 14.70 6.33
CA THR A 132 9.77 14.27 7.65
C THR A 132 8.80 14.68 8.77
N VAL A 133 8.18 15.85 8.67
CA VAL A 133 7.30 16.40 9.71
C VAL A 133 5.91 15.76 9.63
N SER A 134 5.47 15.36 8.44
CA SER A 134 4.12 14.86 8.22
C SER A 134 3.99 13.34 8.23
N ARG A 135 5.08 12.57 8.20
CA ARG A 135 5.05 11.09 8.07
C ARG A 135 4.15 10.37 9.08
N GLU A 136 4.14 10.80 10.35
CA GLU A 136 3.27 10.19 11.37
C GLU A 136 1.78 10.32 11.02
N THR A 137 1.38 11.40 10.35
CA THR A 137 -0.01 11.63 9.93
C THR A 137 -0.48 10.60 8.90
N PHE A 138 0.47 10.00 8.18
CA PHE A 138 0.19 9.00 7.16
C PHE A 138 0.27 7.57 7.68
N ILE A 139 0.72 7.35 8.92
CA ILE A 139 0.68 6.04 9.58
C ILE A 139 -0.66 5.89 10.31
N VAL A 140 -1.31 4.75 10.16
CA VAL A 140 -2.57 4.43 10.83
C VAL A 140 -2.30 3.53 12.02
N GLY A 141 -2.44 4.10 13.23
CA GLY A 141 -2.26 3.36 14.48
C GLY A 141 -0.80 3.02 14.78
N ASP A 142 -0.61 1.98 15.59
CA ASP A 142 0.70 1.44 15.93
C ASP A 142 1.23 0.51 14.82
N VAL A 143 2.48 0.07 14.95
CA VAL A 143 3.15 -0.79 13.96
C VAL A 143 3.48 -2.15 14.56
N LEU A 144 3.68 -3.14 13.68
CA LEU A 144 3.84 -4.54 14.06
C LEU A 144 5.20 -5.09 13.61
N PRO A 145 6.21 -5.11 14.50
CA PRO A 145 7.49 -5.76 14.23
C PRO A 145 7.31 -7.26 13.99
N SER A 146 8.12 -7.84 13.11
CA SER A 146 8.28 -9.29 12.99
C SER A 146 9.03 -9.84 14.21
N PRO A 147 8.87 -11.14 14.57
CA PRO A 147 9.51 -11.74 15.75
C PRO A 147 11.04 -11.58 15.83
N ASN A 148 11.73 -11.53 14.68
CA ASN A 148 13.18 -11.35 14.60
C ASN A 148 13.62 -9.88 14.48
N GLY A 149 12.67 -8.93 14.50
CA GLY A 149 12.92 -7.50 14.35
C GLY A 149 13.39 -7.04 12.96
N ARG A 150 13.47 -7.92 11.96
CA ARG A 150 13.97 -7.57 10.61
C ARG A 150 12.97 -6.80 9.77
N PHE A 151 11.68 -6.99 10.03
CA PHE A 151 10.62 -6.31 9.31
C PHE A 151 9.66 -5.63 10.27
N ILE A 152 9.06 -4.55 9.81
CA ILE A 152 7.99 -3.86 10.52
C ILE A 152 6.83 -3.65 9.56
N ALA A 153 5.69 -4.25 9.90
CA ALA A 153 4.46 -4.04 9.16
C ALA A 153 3.74 -2.79 9.70
N LEU A 154 3.25 -1.96 8.78
CA LEU A 154 2.47 -0.77 9.11
C LEU A 154 1.36 -0.56 8.09
N ILE A 155 0.34 0.20 8.49
CA ILE A 155 -0.70 0.66 7.58
C ILE A 155 -0.43 2.13 7.28
N SER A 156 -0.35 2.47 5.99
CA SER A 156 -0.28 3.85 5.53
C SER A 156 -1.63 4.30 4.98
N ARG A 157 -1.91 5.60 5.02
CA ARG A 157 -3.12 6.19 4.43
C ARG A 157 -2.86 7.58 3.87
N HIS A 158 -3.23 7.79 2.62
CA HIS A 158 -3.32 9.13 2.02
C HIS A 158 -4.44 9.97 2.68
N VAL A 159 -4.23 11.29 2.87
CA VAL A 159 -5.21 12.19 3.53
C VAL A 159 -6.63 12.06 2.99
N TYR A 160 -6.76 11.83 1.68
CA TYR A 160 -8.03 11.61 0.99
C TYR A 160 -8.00 10.38 0.07
N GLY A 161 -7.35 9.30 0.50
CA GLY A 161 -7.12 8.15 -0.37
C GLY A 161 -7.12 6.78 0.33
N PRO A 162 -6.75 5.74 -0.42
CA PRO A 162 -6.73 4.37 0.07
C PRO A 162 -5.69 4.18 1.17
N GLN A 163 -5.89 3.11 1.94
CA GLN A 163 -4.87 2.57 2.81
C GLN A 163 -4.00 1.58 2.03
N ASP A 164 -2.77 1.37 2.50
CA ASP A 164 -1.92 0.27 2.07
C ASP A 164 -1.28 -0.40 3.28
N VAL A 165 -1.05 -1.70 3.20
CA VAL A 165 -0.14 -2.40 4.11
C VAL A 165 1.26 -2.30 3.53
N LEU A 166 2.20 -1.81 4.34
CA LEU A 166 3.60 -1.65 3.97
C LEU A 166 4.48 -2.46 4.91
N LEU A 167 5.62 -2.91 4.37
CA LEU A 167 6.64 -3.62 5.13
C LEU A 167 7.97 -2.89 5.04
N LEU A 168 8.40 -2.32 6.17
CA LEU A 168 9.68 -1.64 6.31
C LEU A 168 10.76 -2.65 6.72
N THR A 169 11.93 -2.59 6.09
CA THR A 169 13.11 -3.32 6.57
C THR A 169 13.78 -2.55 7.69
N SER A 170 14.02 -3.21 8.82
CA SER A 170 14.87 -2.69 9.87
C SER A 170 16.35 -2.83 9.46
N PRO A 171 17.22 -1.83 9.73
CA PRO A 171 18.64 -1.88 9.42
C PRO A 171 19.41 -2.97 10.20
#